data_AF-A0A645GFK5-F1
#
_entry.id   AF-A0A645GFK5-F1
#
_cell.length_a   1.000
_cell.length_b   1.000
_cell.length_c   1.000
_cell.angle_alpha   90.00
_cell.angle_beta   90.00
_cell.angle_gamma   90.00
#
_symmetry.space_group_name_H-M   'P 1'
#
loop_
_entity.id
_entity.type
_entity.pdbx_description
1 polymer ?
#
loop_
_entity_poly.entity_id
_entity_poly.type
_entity_poly.pdbx_seq_one_letter_code
_entity_poly.pdbx_strand_id
1 'polypeptide(L)'
;MHEPYGWGGGNNRRDCSATTQDFFAVFGLWLPRNSKAQASQGISVDVKGLPLIEKEKTVLSQGKPFLTLAALPGHIMLYIGTYHDKPVFLHNLWGIRTLVEEKEGRLIIGRTVITSLEAGNELSSIVEKSIIGNRVTHFVVLSD
;
A
#
# COMPACT_ATOMS: atom_id res chain seq x y z
N MET A 1 12.96 -8.64 -5.51
CA MET A 1 12.33 -7.31 -5.70
C MET A 1 12.26 -7.01 -7.19
N HIS A 2 11.28 -6.23 -7.66
CA HIS A 2 10.94 -5.99 -9.09
C HIS A 2 10.15 -7.08 -9.83
N GLU A 3 9.48 -8.00 -9.12
CA GLU A 3 8.56 -8.93 -9.80
C GLU A 3 7.45 -8.14 -10.50
N PRO A 4 7.15 -8.41 -11.79
CA PRO A 4 6.07 -7.71 -12.47
C PRO A 4 4.71 -8.02 -11.83
N TYR A 5 3.80 -7.05 -11.85
CA TYR A 5 2.45 -7.21 -11.30
C TYR A 5 1.66 -8.26 -12.09
N GLY A 6 1.04 -9.19 -11.38
CA GLY A 6 0.14 -10.20 -11.94
C GLY A 6 -1.24 -10.16 -11.27
N TRP A 7 -2.23 -9.57 -11.93
CA TRP A 7 -3.60 -9.52 -11.40
C TRP A 7 -4.11 -10.93 -11.09
N GLY A 8 -4.51 -11.18 -9.85
CA GLY A 8 -5.09 -12.47 -9.46
C GLY A 8 -4.13 -13.66 -9.52
N GLY A 9 -2.81 -13.44 -9.65
CA GLY A 9 -1.86 -14.54 -9.88
C GLY A 9 -1.45 -14.73 -11.35
N GLY A 10 -1.93 -13.87 -12.25
CA GLY A 10 -1.67 -13.99 -13.69
C GLY A 10 -0.17 -14.10 -14.01
N ASN A 11 0.18 -15.02 -14.92
CA ASN A 11 1.57 -15.36 -15.28
C ASN A 11 2.44 -15.83 -14.11
N ASN A 12 1.85 -16.49 -13.09
CA ASN A 12 2.55 -16.93 -11.87
C ASN A 12 3.26 -15.79 -11.14
N ARG A 13 2.66 -14.60 -11.14
CA ARG A 13 3.16 -13.39 -10.48
C ARG A 13 2.19 -12.92 -9.42
N ARG A 14 2.64 -12.05 -8.53
CA ARG A 14 1.81 -11.56 -7.42
C ARG A 14 1.09 -10.27 -7.78
N ASP A 15 -0.09 -10.12 -7.20
CA ASP A 15 -0.71 -8.81 -6.97
C ASP A 15 -0.35 -8.27 -5.58
N CYS A 16 -0.94 -7.14 -5.20
CA CYS A 16 -0.71 -6.50 -3.92
C CYS A 16 -0.93 -7.43 -2.71
N SER A 17 -2.06 -8.13 -2.68
CA SER A 17 -2.46 -9.00 -1.56
C SER A 17 -1.77 -10.35 -1.59
N ALA A 18 -1.46 -10.91 -2.76
CA ALA A 18 -0.63 -12.10 -2.86
C ALA A 18 0.81 -11.83 -2.38
N THR A 19 1.31 -10.61 -2.60
CA THR A 19 2.65 -10.21 -2.14
C THR A 19 2.73 -10.19 -0.61
N THR A 20 1.76 -9.60 0.07
CA THR A 20 1.70 -9.60 1.54
C THR A 20 1.43 -11.01 2.08
N GLN A 21 0.51 -11.75 1.47
CA GLN A 21 0.20 -13.13 1.88
C GLN A 21 1.46 -14.02 1.84
N ASP A 22 2.19 -14.01 0.73
CA ASP A 22 3.39 -14.84 0.58
C ASP A 22 4.55 -14.35 1.47
N PHE A 23 4.66 -13.03 1.69
CA PHE A 23 5.64 -12.48 2.62
C PHE A 23 5.46 -13.04 4.03
N PHE A 24 4.21 -13.12 4.51
CA PHE A 24 3.91 -13.61 5.86
C PHE A 24 3.86 -15.14 5.96
N ALA A 25 3.58 -15.85 4.86
CA ALA A 25 3.48 -17.30 4.84
C ALA A 25 4.75 -18.01 5.34
N VAL A 26 5.94 -17.47 5.03
CA VAL A 26 7.22 -18.07 5.47
C VAL A 26 7.46 -17.92 6.98
N PHE A 27 6.70 -17.06 7.66
CA PHE A 27 6.74 -16.87 9.11
C PHE A 27 5.58 -17.56 9.83
N GLY A 28 4.75 -18.32 9.12
CA GLY A 28 3.56 -18.97 9.70
C GLY A 28 2.40 -18.02 10.00
N LEU A 29 2.50 -16.75 9.59
CA LEU A 29 1.43 -15.76 9.75
C LEU A 29 0.48 -15.86 8.55
N TRP A 30 -0.72 -16.37 8.80
CA TRP A 30 -1.71 -16.54 7.74
C TRP A 30 -2.43 -15.23 7.44
N LEU A 31 -2.52 -14.89 6.15
CA LEU A 31 -3.37 -13.80 5.65
C LEU A 31 -4.35 -14.33 4.60
N PRO A 32 -5.59 -13.81 4.54
CA PRO A 32 -6.53 -14.15 3.49
C PRO A 32 -6.09 -13.59 2.13
N ARG A 33 -6.62 -14.15 1.04
CA ARG A 33 -6.18 -13.84 -0.33
C ARG A 33 -6.41 -12.40 -0.77
N ASN A 34 -7.46 -11.74 -0.27
CA ASN A 34 -7.92 -10.45 -0.78
C ASN A 34 -7.59 -9.30 0.18
N SER A 35 -7.15 -8.16 -0.36
CA SER A 35 -6.76 -6.97 0.41
C SER A 35 -7.80 -6.50 1.43
N LYS A 36 -9.10 -6.52 1.07
CA LYS A 36 -10.19 -6.17 1.99
C LYS A 36 -10.24 -7.08 3.23
N ALA A 37 -10.01 -8.38 3.06
CA ALA A 37 -10.00 -9.34 4.16
C ALA A 37 -8.70 -9.26 4.97
N GLN A 38 -7.58 -8.95 4.32
CA GLN A 38 -6.31 -8.72 5.03
C GLN A 38 -6.41 -7.50 5.95
N ALA A 39 -7.14 -6.47 5.53
CA ALA A 39 -7.39 -5.28 6.31
C ALA A 39 -8.21 -5.52 7.60
N SER A 40 -8.71 -6.74 7.83
CA SER A 40 -9.43 -7.11 9.05
C SER A 40 -8.70 -8.15 9.91
N GLN A 41 -7.41 -8.45 9.64
CA GLN A 41 -6.65 -9.48 10.36
C GLN A 41 -5.88 -8.97 11.58
N GLY A 42 -6.12 -7.74 12.03
CA GLY A 42 -5.38 -7.14 13.14
C GLY A 42 -6.10 -5.95 13.75
N ILE A 43 -5.39 -5.24 14.62
CA ILE A 43 -5.89 -4.03 15.25
C ILE A 43 -5.91 -2.92 14.19
N SER A 44 -7.10 -2.47 13.85
CA SER A 44 -7.32 -1.48 12.81
C SER A 44 -7.40 -0.07 13.38
N VAL A 45 -6.64 0.84 12.79
CA VAL A 45 -6.64 2.28 13.07
C VAL A 45 -7.23 2.98 11.85
N ASP A 46 -8.43 3.56 12.01
CA ASP A 46 -9.08 4.35 10.94
C ASP A 46 -8.38 5.69 10.78
N VAL A 47 -7.95 5.98 9.56
CA VAL A 47 -7.29 7.22 9.15
C VAL A 47 -7.96 7.85 7.92
N LYS A 48 -9.17 7.39 7.57
CA LYS A 48 -9.91 7.87 6.41
C LYS A 48 -10.22 9.36 6.57
N GLY A 49 -9.93 10.13 5.53
CA GLY A 49 -10.17 11.57 5.50
C GLY A 49 -9.18 12.41 6.30
N LEU A 50 -8.24 11.80 7.04
CA LEU A 50 -7.17 12.55 7.69
C LEU A 50 -6.21 13.15 6.64
N PRO A 51 -5.62 14.34 6.92
CA PRO A 51 -4.54 14.88 6.11
C PRO A 51 -3.36 13.91 6.03
N LEU A 52 -2.63 13.93 4.91
CA LEU A 52 -1.49 13.02 4.67
C LEU A 52 -0.48 13.02 5.82
N ILE A 53 -0.14 14.21 6.34
CA ILE A 53 0.80 14.37 7.45
C ILE A 53 0.32 13.67 8.73
N GLU A 54 -0.99 13.67 9.01
CA GLU A 54 -1.55 12.99 10.17
C GLU A 54 -1.56 11.47 9.97
N LYS A 55 -1.73 10.99 8.74
CA LYS A 55 -1.56 9.56 8.44
C LYS A 55 -0.11 9.12 8.64
N GLU A 56 0.85 9.93 8.20
CA GLU A 56 2.28 9.66 8.43
C GLU A 56 2.59 9.60 9.93
N LYS A 57 2.18 10.59 10.72
CA LYS A 57 2.32 10.57 12.18
C LYS A 57 1.65 9.36 12.82
N THR A 58 0.48 8.96 12.33
CA THR A 58 -0.24 7.79 12.86
C THR A 58 0.55 6.50 12.67
N VAL A 59 1.05 6.21 11.46
CA VAL A 59 1.84 4.99 11.24
C VAL A 59 3.20 5.03 11.94
N LEU A 60 3.81 6.21 12.08
CA LEU A 60 5.07 6.37 12.81
C LEU A 60 4.91 6.12 14.31
N SER A 61 3.78 6.51 14.90
CA SER A 61 3.51 6.37 16.33
C SER A 61 2.91 5.02 16.73
N GLN A 62 2.07 4.44 15.88
CA GLN A 62 1.29 3.22 16.21
C GLN A 62 1.70 2.00 15.37
N GLY A 63 2.36 2.22 14.23
CA GLY A 63 2.77 1.15 13.33
C GLY A 63 4.02 0.42 13.81
N LYS A 64 3.98 -0.91 13.72
CA LYS A 64 5.13 -1.80 13.86
C LYS A 64 5.70 -2.14 12.48
N PRO A 65 6.97 -1.79 12.17
CA PRO A 65 7.62 -2.22 10.92
C PRO A 65 7.51 -3.72 10.72
N PHE A 66 7.25 -4.15 9.48
CA PHE A 66 7.02 -5.54 9.08
C PHE A 66 5.81 -6.24 9.72
N LEU A 67 4.99 -5.53 10.50
CA LEU A 67 3.76 -6.06 11.12
C LEU A 67 2.55 -5.13 10.91
N THR A 68 2.68 -4.07 10.12
CA THR A 68 1.57 -3.15 9.85
C THR A 68 1.24 -3.11 8.37
N LEU A 69 -0.04 -3.32 8.04
CA LEU A 69 -0.56 -3.15 6.68
C LEU A 69 -1.22 -1.77 6.53
N ALA A 70 -1.02 -1.10 5.40
CA ALA A 70 -1.79 0.07 5.00
C ALA A 70 -2.81 -0.34 3.94
N ALA A 71 -4.09 -0.14 4.24
CA ALA A 71 -5.19 -0.55 3.39
C ALA A 71 -5.89 0.65 2.74
N LEU A 72 -6.27 0.48 1.47
CA LEU A 72 -7.08 1.40 0.70
C LEU A 72 -7.96 0.62 -0.28
N PRO A 73 -9.04 1.21 -0.82
CA PRO A 73 -9.90 0.51 -1.76
C PRO A 73 -9.12 -0.04 -2.97
N GLY A 74 -9.05 -1.37 -3.04
CA GLY A 74 -8.41 -2.12 -4.13
C GLY A 74 -6.89 -2.29 -4.02
N HIS A 75 -6.25 -1.90 -2.92
CA HIS A 75 -4.79 -2.04 -2.75
C HIS A 75 -4.39 -2.21 -1.28
N ILE A 76 -3.28 -2.89 -1.03
CA ILE A 76 -2.71 -3.08 0.31
C ILE A 76 -1.19 -3.02 0.25
N MET A 77 -0.57 -2.52 1.31
CA MET A 77 0.87 -2.28 1.39
C MET A 77 1.40 -2.70 2.76
N LEU A 78 2.65 -3.15 2.83
CA LEU A 78 3.33 -3.51 4.07
C LEU A 78 4.21 -2.35 4.52
N TYR A 79 3.98 -1.80 5.71
CA TYR A 79 4.88 -0.84 6.34
C TYR A 79 6.19 -1.53 6.74
N ILE A 80 7.33 -1.01 6.30
CA ILE A 80 8.65 -1.62 6.54
C ILE A 80 9.61 -0.72 7.33
N GLY A 81 9.10 0.35 7.95
CA GLY A 81 9.89 1.29 8.72
C GLY A 81 10.03 2.65 8.02
N THR A 82 11.12 3.35 8.29
CA THR A 82 11.34 4.72 7.83
C THR A 82 12.53 4.84 6.90
N TYR A 83 12.45 5.83 6.01
CA TYR A 83 13.58 6.31 5.21
C TYR A 83 13.53 7.83 5.20
N HIS A 84 14.60 8.49 5.65
CA HIS A 84 14.63 9.96 5.81
C HIS A 84 13.41 10.46 6.60
N ASP A 85 13.14 9.84 7.75
CA ASP A 85 12.01 10.13 8.66
C ASP A 85 10.60 9.98 8.06
N LYS A 86 10.48 9.46 6.83
CA LYS A 86 9.21 9.19 6.18
C LYS A 86 8.86 7.70 6.25
N PRO A 87 7.61 7.32 6.54
CA PRO A 87 7.22 5.93 6.55
C PRO A 87 7.25 5.37 5.12
N VAL A 88 7.86 4.21 4.94
CA VAL A 88 7.98 3.53 3.65
C VAL A 88 7.26 2.19 3.65
N PHE A 89 6.74 1.84 2.47
CA PHE A 89 5.86 0.70 2.29
C PHE A 89 6.32 -0.17 1.13
N LEU A 90 6.40 -1.48 1.34
CA LEU A 90 6.58 -2.49 0.31
C LEU A 90 5.22 -2.88 -0.28
N HIS A 91 5.09 -2.87 -1.60
CA HIS A 91 3.86 -3.30 -2.27
C HIS A 91 4.09 -3.63 -3.74
N ASN A 92 3.23 -4.49 -4.30
CA ASN A 92 3.17 -4.72 -5.74
C ASN A 92 2.06 -3.85 -6.34
N LEU A 93 2.45 -2.83 -7.12
CA LEU A 93 1.56 -1.78 -7.61
C LEU A 93 1.36 -1.87 -9.12
N TRP A 94 0.10 -1.84 -9.57
CA TRP A 94 -0.20 -1.72 -11.00
C TRP A 94 0.15 -0.34 -11.54
N GLY A 95 -0.49 0.71 -11.01
CA GLY A 95 -0.21 2.08 -11.45
C GLY A 95 -0.96 3.15 -10.68
N ILE A 96 -0.45 4.38 -10.78
CA ILE A 96 -1.00 5.58 -10.15
C ILE A 96 -1.93 6.26 -11.16
N ARG A 97 -3.13 6.66 -10.72
CA ARG A 97 -4.09 7.36 -11.60
C ARG A 97 -3.59 8.77 -11.90
N THR A 98 -3.62 9.14 -13.17
CA THR A 98 -3.24 10.47 -13.67
C THR A 98 -4.40 11.12 -14.43
N LEU A 99 -4.32 12.43 -14.62
CA LEU A 99 -5.24 13.21 -15.44
C LEU A 99 -4.41 14.12 -16.35
N VAL A 100 -4.51 13.90 -17.66
CA VAL A 100 -3.81 14.71 -18.67
C VAL A 100 -4.86 15.22 -19.63
N GLU A 101 -4.99 16.54 -19.80
CA GLU A 101 -6.01 17.15 -20.66
C GLU A 101 -7.42 16.61 -20.37
N GLU A 102 -7.78 16.54 -19.09
CA GLU A 102 -9.06 16.01 -18.59
C GLU A 102 -9.35 14.53 -18.91
N LYS A 103 -8.38 13.79 -19.47
CA LYS A 103 -8.50 12.35 -19.72
C LYS A 103 -7.86 11.55 -18.61
N GLU A 104 -8.63 10.61 -18.04
CA GLU A 104 -8.10 9.69 -17.05
C GLU A 104 -7.06 8.75 -17.66
N GLY A 105 -5.91 8.66 -17.01
CA GLY A 105 -4.81 7.79 -17.38
C GLY A 105 -4.21 7.06 -16.18
N ARG A 106 -3.14 6.31 -16.42
CA ARG A 106 -2.31 5.73 -15.36
C ARG A 106 -0.83 5.80 -15.71
N LEU A 107 -0.02 6.21 -14.74
CA LEU A 107 1.39 5.87 -14.75
C LEU A 107 1.53 4.40 -14.32
N ILE A 108 1.96 3.55 -15.25
CA ILE A 108 2.18 2.13 -14.98
C ILE A 108 3.49 1.94 -14.22
N ILE A 109 3.39 1.41 -13.01
CA ILE A 109 4.55 0.96 -12.21
C ILE A 109 4.78 -0.53 -12.48
N GLY A 110 3.70 -1.31 -12.41
CA GLY A 110 3.61 -2.69 -12.86
C GLY A 110 4.55 -3.67 -12.16
N ARG A 111 4.96 -3.40 -10.92
CA ARG A 111 5.93 -4.24 -10.19
C ARG A 111 5.92 -4.02 -8.69
N THR A 112 6.66 -4.86 -7.97
CA THR A 112 7.02 -4.63 -6.56
C THR A 112 7.94 -3.42 -6.42
N VAL A 113 7.54 -2.48 -5.56
CA VAL A 113 8.26 -1.25 -5.23
C VAL A 113 8.22 -0.97 -3.74
N ILE A 114 9.11 -0.07 -3.30
CA ILE A 114 9.05 0.56 -2.00
C ILE A 114 8.76 2.04 -2.24
N THR A 115 7.73 2.59 -1.62
CA THR A 115 7.39 4.01 -1.74
C THR A 115 7.02 4.63 -0.39
N SER A 116 7.06 5.95 -0.29
CA SER A 116 6.37 6.68 0.78
C SER A 116 4.86 6.74 0.50
N LEU A 117 4.10 7.32 1.43
CA LEU A 117 2.68 7.65 1.21
C LEU A 117 2.49 8.79 0.19
N GLU A 118 3.54 9.56 -0.11
CA GLU A 118 3.51 10.69 -1.06
C GLU A 118 3.62 10.23 -2.53
N ALA A 119 3.77 8.93 -2.79
CA ALA A 119 3.91 8.41 -4.15
C ALA A 119 2.81 8.93 -5.10
N GLY A 120 3.25 9.56 -6.19
CA GLY A 120 2.41 10.23 -7.18
C GLY A 120 2.47 11.76 -7.09
N ASN A 121 2.86 12.34 -5.94
CA ASN A 121 2.94 13.79 -5.74
C ASN A 121 4.00 14.46 -6.64
N GLU A 122 4.99 13.68 -7.10
CA GLU A 122 6.02 14.10 -8.04
C GLU A 122 5.52 14.27 -9.49
N LEU A 123 4.30 13.79 -9.81
CA LEU A 123 3.76 13.83 -11.16
C LEU A 123 2.97 15.11 -11.39
N SER A 124 3.33 15.88 -12.43
CA SER A 124 2.59 17.08 -12.83
C SER A 124 1.14 16.78 -13.25
N SER A 125 0.86 15.56 -13.69
CA SER A 125 -0.45 15.06 -14.10
C SER A 125 -1.23 14.38 -12.97
N ILE A 126 -0.82 14.52 -11.70
CA ILE A 126 -1.48 13.84 -10.59
C ILE A 126 -2.85 14.47 -10.31
N VAL A 127 -3.84 13.64 -10.02
CA VAL A 127 -5.03 14.11 -9.30
C VAL A 127 -4.73 13.96 -7.83
N GLU A 128 -4.81 15.01 -7.02
CA GLU A 128 -4.42 14.97 -5.60
C GLU A 128 -5.07 13.81 -4.82
N LYS A 129 -6.35 13.49 -5.13
CA LYS A 129 -7.08 12.35 -4.57
C LYS A 129 -6.51 10.97 -4.94
N SER A 130 -5.60 10.91 -5.91
CA SER A 130 -4.92 9.72 -6.43
C SER A 130 -3.57 9.47 -5.79
N ILE A 131 -3.01 10.44 -5.04
CA ILE A 131 -1.84 10.21 -4.19
C ILE A 131 -2.15 9.05 -3.25
N ILE A 132 -1.24 8.08 -3.15
CA ILE A 132 -1.51 6.81 -2.48
C ILE A 132 -1.95 7.04 -1.02
N GLY A 133 -1.22 7.88 -0.29
CA GLY A 133 -1.50 8.21 1.10
C GLY A 133 -2.87 8.82 1.32
N ASN A 134 -3.33 9.70 0.42
CA ASN A 134 -4.66 10.30 0.51
C ASN A 134 -5.78 9.26 0.46
N ARG A 135 -5.54 8.11 -0.21
CA ARG A 135 -6.50 7.02 -0.35
C ARG A 135 -6.45 5.98 0.78
N VAL A 136 -5.39 5.97 1.60
CA VAL A 136 -5.29 5.08 2.77
C VAL A 136 -6.45 5.34 3.72
N THR A 137 -7.16 4.27 4.07
CA THR A 137 -8.30 4.34 4.99
C THR A 137 -7.97 3.72 6.34
N HIS A 138 -7.10 2.71 6.39
CA HIS A 138 -6.76 2.03 7.63
C HIS A 138 -5.28 1.66 7.67
N PHE A 139 -4.69 1.74 8.87
CA PHE A 139 -3.51 0.96 9.23
C PHE A 139 -3.95 -0.24 10.06
N VAL A 140 -3.38 -1.41 9.81
CA VAL A 140 -3.77 -2.66 10.44
C VAL A 140 -2.52 -3.31 11.03
N VAL A 141 -2.40 -3.25 12.35
CA VAL A 141 -1.28 -3.86 13.07
C VAL A 141 -1.65 -5.32 13.32
N LEU A 142 -0.91 -6.22 12.67
CA LEU A 142 -1.07 -7.66 12.83
C LEU A 142 -0.59 -8.08 14.22
N SER A 143 -1.29 -9.05 14.81
CA SER A 143 -0.87 -9.70 16.04
C SER A 143 0.15 -10.79 15.75
N ASP A 144 1.05 -10.99 16.70
CA ASP A 144 1.98 -12.11 16.83
C ASP A 144 1.31 -13.37 17.40
#